data_AF-A0A953W9X3-F1
#
_entry.id   AF-A0A953W9X3-F1
#
_cell.length_a   1.000
_cell.length_b   1.000
_cell.length_c   1.000
_cell.angle_alpha   90.00
_cell.angle_beta   90.00
_cell.angle_gamma   90.00
#
_symmetry.space_group_name_H-M   'P 1'
#
loop_
_entity.id
_entity.type
_entity.pdbx_description
1 polymer ?
#
loop_
_entity_poly.entity_id
_entity_poly.type
_entity_poly.pdbx_seq_one_letter_code
_entity_poly.pdbx_strand_id
1 'polypeptide(L)'
;GDAGKLGPDAKSQVTVRYKNGKPFEVTSIVLSTQHLDDSWSSAKVREVVEPYIREAIGELKIADNCVWHVNPTGKFVIGGPDGDAG
;
A
#
# COMPACT_ATOMS: atom_id res chain seq x y z
N GLY A 1 3.13 -15.58 -9.95
CA GLY A 1 2.90 -15.67 -8.49
C GLY A 1 1.77 -14.74 -8.10
N ASP A 2 1.56 -14.52 -6.81
CA ASP A 2 0.44 -13.71 -6.30
C ASP A 2 0.40 -12.29 -6.88
N ALA A 3 1.53 -11.68 -7.21
CA ALA A 3 1.58 -10.37 -7.87
C ALA A 3 0.77 -10.28 -9.20
N GLY A 4 0.58 -11.41 -9.91
CA GLY A 4 -0.26 -11.46 -11.12
C GLY A 4 -1.76 -11.33 -10.86
N LYS A 5 -2.18 -11.30 -9.59
CA LYS A 5 -3.58 -11.08 -9.16
C LYS A 5 -3.84 -9.64 -8.72
N LEU A 6 -2.85 -8.75 -8.80
CA LEU A 6 -3.06 -7.32 -8.61
C LEU A 6 -3.63 -6.69 -9.89
N GLY A 7 -4.57 -5.76 -9.73
CA GLY A 7 -5.12 -4.98 -10.82
C GLY A 7 -4.31 -3.71 -11.09
N PRO A 8 -4.57 -3.01 -12.20
CA PRO A 8 -3.82 -1.81 -12.58
C PRO A 8 -4.11 -0.58 -11.71
N ASP A 9 -5.25 -0.49 -11.03
CA ASP A 9 -5.62 0.67 -10.22
C ASP A 9 -4.99 0.63 -8.82
N ALA A 10 -4.29 1.69 -8.44
CA ALA A 10 -3.66 1.81 -7.14
C ALA A 10 -3.50 3.27 -6.69
N LYS A 11 -3.64 3.51 -5.39
CA LYS A 11 -3.41 4.79 -4.72
C LYS A 11 -2.53 4.54 -3.50
N SER A 12 -1.47 5.33 -3.33
CA SER A 12 -0.56 5.22 -2.19
C SER A 12 -0.32 6.56 -1.50
N GLN A 13 -0.07 6.52 -0.20
CA GLN A 13 0.32 7.67 0.60
C GLN A 13 1.29 7.25 1.69
N VAL A 14 2.36 8.02 1.90
CA VAL A 14 3.37 7.75 2.94
C VAL A 14 3.51 8.99 3.82
N THR A 15 3.46 8.79 5.13
CA THR A 15 3.76 9.84 6.11
C THR A 15 5.16 9.64 6.66
N VAL A 16 6.00 10.67 6.54
CA VAL A 16 7.41 10.64 6.97
C VAL A 16 7.62 11.62 8.11
N ARG A 17 8.23 11.16 9.20
CA ARG A 17 8.71 12.02 10.27
C ARG A 17 10.06 12.61 9.88
N TYR A 18 10.17 13.92 9.99
CA TYR A 18 11.43 14.64 9.83
C TYR A 18 12.08 14.92 11.19
N LYS A 19 13.41 14.85 11.25
CA LYS A 19 14.22 15.32 12.38
C LYS A 19 15.36 16.18 11.84
N ASN A 20 15.57 17.36 12.42
CA ASN A 20 16.63 18.30 12.02
C ASN A 20 16.62 18.60 10.50
N GLY A 21 15.42 18.79 9.93
CA GLY A 21 15.25 19.10 8.51
C GLY A 21 15.48 17.93 7.55
N LYS A 22 15.73 16.70 8.05
CA LYS A 22 15.95 15.51 7.21
C LYS A 22 14.88 14.43 7.48
N PRO A 23 14.50 13.63 6.46
CA PRO A 23 13.69 12.44 6.67
C PRO A 23 14.34 11.51 7.69
N PHE A 24 13.56 11.05 8.68
CA PHE A 24 14.06 10.19 9.74
C PHE A 24 13.45 8.78 9.65
N GLU A 25 12.13 8.68 9.59
CA GLU A 25 11.44 7.38 9.49
C GLU A 25 10.03 7.53 8.90
N VAL A 26 9.52 6.48 8.28
CA VAL A 26 8.12 6.35 7.86
C VAL A 26 7.26 6.00 9.07
N THR A 27 6.19 6.77 9.30
CA THR A 27 5.28 6.56 10.44
C THR A 27 3.92 6.01 10.06
N SER A 28 3.49 6.19 8.81
CA SER A 28 2.25 5.61 8.29
C SER A 28 2.36 5.33 6.80
N ILE A 29 1.77 4.21 6.37
CA ILE A 29 1.68 3.79 4.98
C ILE A 29 0.22 3.48 4.68
N VAL A 30 -0.32 4.13 3.67
CA VAL A 30 -1.63 3.82 3.10
C VAL A 30 -1.42 3.28 1.70
N LEU A 31 -1.99 2.11 1.42
CA LEU A 31 -2.06 1.56 0.08
C LEU A 31 -3.47 1.04 -0.16
N SER A 32 -4.12 1.55 -1.19
CA SER A 32 -5.31 0.95 -1.77
C SER A 32 -4.94 0.46 -3.15
N THR A 33 -4.96 -0.85 -3.37
CA THR A 33 -4.63 -1.45 -4.67
C THR A 33 -5.70 -2.45 -5.08
N GLN A 34 -6.03 -2.40 -6.37
CA GLN A 34 -6.95 -3.33 -6.98
C GLN A 34 -6.38 -4.74 -6.90
N HIS A 35 -7.26 -5.71 -6.64
CA HIS A 35 -6.94 -7.13 -6.71
C HIS A 35 -8.08 -7.88 -7.38
N LEU A 36 -7.71 -8.87 -8.19
CA LEU A 36 -8.64 -9.64 -9.03
C LEU A 36 -9.22 -10.85 -8.29
N ASP A 37 -8.59 -11.26 -7.19
CA ASP A 37 -9.01 -12.40 -6.38
C ASP A 37 -9.87 -11.92 -5.22
N ASP A 38 -11.19 -12.06 -5.34
CA ASP A 38 -12.15 -11.59 -4.35
C ASP A 38 -12.04 -12.31 -3.00
N SER A 39 -11.31 -13.43 -2.91
CA SER A 39 -11.06 -14.14 -1.66
C SER A 39 -10.00 -13.45 -0.79
N TRP A 40 -9.26 -12.47 -1.33
CA TRP A 40 -8.18 -11.82 -0.60
C TRP A 40 -8.71 -10.87 0.47
N SER A 41 -8.21 -11.07 1.69
CA SER A 41 -8.35 -10.10 2.77
C SER A 41 -7.29 -9.01 2.66
N SER A 42 -7.51 -7.87 3.34
CA SER A 42 -6.49 -6.81 3.45
C SER A 42 -5.15 -7.31 4.00
N ALA A 43 -5.16 -8.34 4.86
CA ALA A 43 -3.94 -8.97 5.36
C ALA A 43 -3.20 -9.74 4.24
N LYS A 44 -3.91 -10.47 3.38
CA LYS A 44 -3.31 -11.15 2.23
C LYS A 44 -2.77 -10.15 1.21
N VAL A 45 -3.51 -9.09 0.91
CA VAL A 45 -3.02 -8.01 0.04
C VAL A 45 -1.73 -7.43 0.62
N ARG A 46 -1.69 -7.15 1.94
CA ARG A 46 -0.49 -6.65 2.61
C ARG A 46 0.71 -7.59 2.46
N GLU A 47 0.52 -8.89 2.68
CA GLU A 47 1.59 -9.88 2.52
C GLU A 47 2.20 -9.83 1.12
N VAL A 48 1.37 -9.67 0.09
CA VAL A 48 1.80 -9.63 -1.31
C VAL A 48 2.53 -8.32 -1.64
N VAL A 49 2.07 -7.18 -1.13
CA VAL A 49 2.57 -5.85 -1.50
C VAL A 49 3.70 -5.33 -0.63
N GLU A 50 3.83 -5.80 0.61
CA GLU A 50 4.81 -5.31 1.58
C GLU A 50 6.27 -5.41 1.08
N PRO A 51 6.71 -6.49 0.38
CA PRO A 51 8.05 -6.53 -0.21
C PRO A 51 8.32 -5.38 -1.19
N TYR A 52 7.35 -5.05 -2.05
CA TYR A 52 7.48 -3.97 -3.03
C TYR A 52 7.44 -2.59 -2.36
N ILE A 53 6.64 -2.43 -1.30
CA ILE A 53 6.63 -1.19 -0.51
C ILE A 53 7.99 -0.97 0.16
N ARG A 54 8.58 -2.02 0.74
CA ARG A 54 9.90 -1.94 1.39
C ARG A 54 10.99 -1.62 0.38
N GLU A 55 10.94 -2.24 -0.79
CA GLU A 55 11.84 -1.91 -1.91
C GLU A 55 11.71 -0.44 -2.33
N ALA A 56 10.47 0.06 -2.51
CA ALA A 56 10.20 1.43 -2.92
C ALA A 56 10.59 2.48 -1.87
N ILE A 57 10.48 2.17 -0.58
CA ILE A 57 10.93 3.05 0.53
C ILE A 57 12.46 3.17 0.55
N GLY A 58 13.17 2.14 0.08
CA GLY A 58 14.63 2.13 0.01
C GLY A 58 15.26 2.12 1.41
N GLU A 59 16.22 3.03 1.63
CA GLU A 59 17.02 3.08 2.86
C GLU A 59 16.32 3.75 4.04
N LEU A 60 15.18 4.42 3.81
CA LEU A 60 14.47 5.11 4.89
C LEU A 60 13.88 4.09 5.87
N LYS A 61 14.17 4.26 7.16
CA LYS A 61 13.64 3.38 8.20
C LYS A 61 12.10 3.42 8.19
N ILE A 62 11.46 2.25 8.24
CA ILE A 62 10.05 2.13 8.64
C ILE A 62 10.01 2.03 10.16
N ALA A 63 9.26 2.91 10.82
CA ALA A 63 9.16 2.91 12.28
C ALA A 63 8.64 1.55 12.79
N ASP A 64 9.13 1.10 13.95
CA ASP A 64 8.72 -0.18 14.55
C ASP A 64 7.22 -0.18 14.90
N ASN A 65 6.66 1.01 15.16
CA ASN A 65 5.24 1.26 15.38
C ASN A 65 4.53 1.91 14.17
N CYS A 66 5.08 1.75 12.96
CA CYS A 66 4.45 2.28 11.74
C CYS A 66 3.02 1.76 11.60
N VAL A 67 2.09 2.65 11.29
CA VAL A 67 0.69 2.29 11.04
C VAL A 67 0.53 1.89 9.57
N TRP A 68 -0.07 0.72 9.33
CA TRP A 68 -0.28 0.20 7.97
C TRP A 68 -1.78 0.16 7.67
N HIS A 69 -2.18 0.90 6.64
CA HIS A 69 -3.53 0.92 6.09
C HIS A 69 -3.51 0.32 4.69
N VAL A 70 -3.57 -1.00 4.59
CA VAL A 70 -3.65 -1.71 3.30
C VAL A 70 -5.10 -2.08 3.02
N ASN A 71 -5.64 -1.60 1.90
CA ASN A 71 -7.06 -1.72 1.52
C ASN A 71 -8.00 -1.52 2.73
N PRO A 72 -7.91 -0.37 3.45
CA PRO A 72 -8.62 -0.17 4.72
C PRO A 72 -10.14 -0.10 4.54
N THR A 73 -10.62 0.15 3.33
CA THR A 73 -12.05 0.19 2.96
C THR A 73 -12.60 -1.17 2.52
N GLY A 74 -11.80 -2.25 2.61
CA GLY A 74 -12.19 -3.60 2.22
C GLY A 74 -11.77 -3.96 0.80
N LYS A 75 -12.56 -4.82 0.14
CA LYS A 75 -12.22 -5.36 -1.18
C LYS A 75 -12.21 -4.24 -2.23
N PHE A 76 -11.18 -4.21 -3.05
CA PHE A 76 -11.00 -3.26 -4.15
C PHE A 76 -10.87 -4.07 -5.44
N VAL A 77 -12.00 -4.62 -5.89
CA VAL A 77 -12.05 -5.52 -7.05
C VAL A 77 -12.40 -4.75 -8.32
N ILE A 78 -13.29 -3.75 -8.20
CA ILE A 78 -13.69 -2.84 -9.27
C ILE A 78 -12.83 -1.57 -9.16
N GLY A 79 -12.12 -1.20 -10.21
CA GLY A 79 -11.26 -0.02 -10.30
C GLY A 79 -11.16 0.48 -11.75
N GLY A 80 -10.51 1.62 -11.98
CA GLY A 80 -10.42 2.24 -13.31
C GLY A 80 -11.67 3.05 -13.71
N PRO A 81 -11.95 3.25 -15.01
CA PRO A 81 -13.03 4.12 -15.51
C PRO A 81 -14.44 3.73 -15.04
N ASP A 82 -14.63 2.45 -14.69
CA ASP A 82 -15.88 1.93 -14.11
C ASP A 82 -16.07 2.35 -12.64
N GLY A 83 -14.99 2.73 -11.94
CA GLY A 83 -14.99 3.12 -10.52
C GLY A 83 -14.80 4.62 -10.27
N ASP A 84 -14.23 5.37 -11.22
CA ASP A 84 -14.03 6.82 -11.14
C ASP A 84 -13.85 7.39 -12.56
N ALA A 85 -14.57 8.46 -12.90
CA ALA A 85 -14.34 9.16 -14.17
C ALA A 85 -13.07 10.02 -14.03
N GLY A 86 -12.08 9.75 -14.88
CA GLY A 86 -10.78 10.46 -14.87
C GLY A 86 -10.82 11.87 -15.44
#